data_AF-M7TZ08-F1
#
_entry.id   AF-M7TZ08-F1
#
_cell.length_a   1.000
_cell.length_b   1.000
_cell.length_c   1.000
_cell.angle_alpha   90.00
_cell.angle_beta   90.00
_cell.angle_gamma   90.00
#
_symmetry.space_group_name_H-M   'P 1'
#
loop_
_entity.id
_entity.type
_entity.pdbx_description
1 polymer ?
#
loop_
_entity_poly.entity_id
_entity_poly.type
_entity_poly.pdbx_seq_one_letter_code
_entity_poly.pdbx_strand_id
1 'polypeptide(L)'
;MRLATPKHPIVLAHGLFGFDEVRIAGSLLPAVQYWRGITNALRAKGIEVIIASVPASGSIEERAAALGEDIAAKANGKSVNIIAHSMGGLDARFMISRLQPPNVEVLSLTTIATPHRGSAFADYCFDESWWHGMIPGLIKKLNEVGISTGAFTQLTRKYIGEEFNPNTPDDESVRYFSYGAACDPKLWSAFRKSHGIVQKVEGPNDGLVSVESSRWGTYKGTLVGVSHLDLINWTNRLRWLVWELTGNVRKFNAIAFYLDIADMLAKEGL
;
A
#
# COMPACT_ATOMS: atom_id res chain seq x y z
N MET A 1 20.46 -5.67 19.23
CA MET A 1 20.16 -4.23 19.24
C MET A 1 18.71 -4.08 19.69
N ARG A 2 18.41 -3.21 20.67
CA ARG A 2 17.04 -3.02 21.18
C ARG A 2 16.32 -2.09 20.20
N LEU A 3 15.20 -2.54 19.63
CA LEU A 3 14.35 -1.74 18.74
C LEU A 3 13.84 -0.51 19.52
N ALA A 4 14.00 0.69 18.98
CA ALA A 4 13.36 1.90 19.48
C ALA A 4 11.89 1.92 19.03
N THR A 5 11.02 2.50 19.85
CA THR A 5 9.57 2.54 19.62
C THR A 5 9.12 3.98 19.43
N PRO A 6 8.30 4.29 18.40
CA PRO A 6 7.77 5.63 18.20
C PRO A 6 6.96 6.11 19.39
N LYS A 7 6.93 7.42 19.60
CA LYS A 7 6.12 8.04 20.67
C LYS A 7 4.65 8.12 20.29
N HIS A 8 4.37 8.27 19.00
CA HIS A 8 3.04 8.48 18.46
C HIS A 8 2.48 7.21 17.81
N PRO A 9 1.14 7.02 17.80
CA PRO A 9 0.52 5.86 17.17
C PRO A 9 0.92 5.72 15.69
N ILE A 10 1.06 4.47 15.25
CA ILE A 10 1.21 4.14 13.84
C ILE A 10 -0.17 3.85 13.25
N VAL A 11 -0.54 4.58 12.20
CA VAL A 11 -1.68 4.28 11.35
C VAL A 11 -1.20 3.42 10.18
N LEU A 12 -1.85 2.29 9.96
CA LEU A 12 -1.62 1.45 8.79
C LEU A 12 -2.73 1.67 7.74
N ALA A 13 -2.40 2.30 6.62
CA ALA A 13 -3.33 2.64 5.54
C ALA A 13 -3.15 1.72 4.33
N HIS A 14 -4.19 0.94 4.00
CA HIS A 14 -4.14 -0.06 2.94
C HIS A 14 -4.39 0.53 1.54
N GLY A 15 -3.91 -0.14 0.50
CA GLY A 15 -4.14 0.23 -0.90
C GLY A 15 -5.46 -0.27 -1.48
N LEU A 16 -5.56 -0.21 -2.82
CA LEU A 16 -6.69 -0.71 -3.61
C LEU A 16 -6.93 -2.20 -3.35
N PHE A 17 -8.20 -2.59 -3.23
CA PHE A 17 -8.67 -3.93 -2.81
C PHE A 17 -8.21 -4.38 -1.42
N GLY A 18 -7.68 -3.46 -0.60
CA GLY A 18 -7.42 -3.73 0.80
C GLY A 18 -8.70 -3.83 1.61
N PHE A 19 -8.60 -4.53 2.73
CA PHE A 19 -9.68 -4.80 3.66
C PHE A 19 -9.09 -5.00 5.05
N ASP A 20 -9.79 -4.61 6.11
CA ASP A 20 -9.28 -4.82 7.47
C ASP A 20 -9.22 -6.30 7.82
N GLU A 21 -10.34 -6.98 7.63
CA GLU A 21 -10.53 -8.39 7.95
C GLU A 21 -11.59 -9.01 7.03
N VAL A 22 -11.26 -10.11 6.32
CA VAL A 22 -12.22 -10.89 5.54
C VAL A 22 -12.31 -12.31 6.10
N ARG A 23 -13.52 -12.72 6.50
CA ARG A 23 -13.84 -14.06 6.97
C ARG A 23 -14.40 -14.90 5.83
N ILE A 24 -13.53 -15.70 5.20
CA ILE A 24 -13.85 -16.45 3.97
C ILE A 24 -14.75 -17.69 4.23
N ALA A 25 -14.80 -18.22 5.46
CA ALA A 25 -15.53 -19.46 5.76
C ALA A 25 -16.18 -19.48 7.15
N GLY A 26 -16.90 -18.41 7.52
CA GLY A 26 -17.53 -18.30 8.84
C GLY A 26 -16.52 -18.28 10.01
N SER A 27 -16.99 -18.51 11.24
CA SER A 27 -16.17 -18.44 12.47
C SER A 27 -15.10 -19.54 12.62
N LEU A 28 -15.02 -20.49 11.69
CA LEU A 28 -14.17 -21.68 11.78
C LEU A 28 -12.75 -21.48 11.24
N LEU A 29 -12.50 -20.45 10.42
CA LEU A 29 -11.15 -20.13 9.92
C LEU A 29 -10.70 -18.75 10.42
N PRO A 30 -9.40 -18.59 10.77
CA PRO A 30 -8.87 -17.30 11.15
C PRO A 30 -9.04 -16.32 9.99
N ALA A 31 -9.50 -15.13 10.33
CA ALA A 31 -9.81 -14.14 9.34
C ALA A 31 -8.55 -13.67 8.61
N VAL A 32 -8.71 -13.38 7.32
CA VAL A 32 -7.62 -12.88 6.51
C VAL A 32 -7.44 -11.40 6.82
N GLN A 33 -6.23 -10.99 7.15
CA GLN A 33 -5.87 -9.59 7.37
C GLN A 33 -5.06 -9.07 6.18
N TYR A 34 -5.18 -7.78 5.89
CA TYR A 34 -4.27 -7.12 4.94
C TYR A 34 -2.84 -7.12 5.48
N TRP A 35 -2.66 -6.67 6.73
CA TRP A 35 -1.37 -6.56 7.42
C TRP A 35 -0.98 -7.85 8.17
N ARG A 36 -0.85 -8.98 7.46
CA ARG A 36 -0.72 -10.31 8.12
C ARG A 36 0.47 -10.39 9.08
N GLY A 37 0.19 -10.47 10.38
CA GLY A 37 1.20 -10.59 11.44
C GLY A 37 1.99 -9.31 11.74
N ILE A 38 1.89 -8.27 10.89
CA ILE A 38 2.57 -6.99 11.07
C ILE A 38 1.99 -6.24 12.27
N THR A 39 0.67 -6.13 12.34
CA THR A 39 -0.02 -5.45 13.45
C THR A 39 0.34 -6.10 14.79
N ASN A 40 0.32 -7.43 14.86
CA ASN A 40 0.64 -8.16 16.09
C ASN A 40 2.10 -7.96 16.51
N ALA A 41 3.03 -7.94 15.55
CA ALA A 41 4.45 -7.73 15.83
C ALA A 41 4.73 -6.30 16.34
N LEU A 42 4.10 -5.29 15.75
CA LEU A 42 4.20 -3.89 16.20
C LEU A 42 3.62 -3.74 17.62
N ARG A 43 2.41 -4.27 17.86
CA ARG A 43 1.78 -4.24 19.19
C ARG A 43 2.57 -5.01 20.25
N ALA A 44 3.21 -6.12 19.89
CA ALA A 44 4.10 -6.87 20.78
C ALA A 44 5.37 -6.08 21.19
N LYS A 45 5.68 -4.98 20.49
CA LYS A 45 6.72 -4.02 20.88
C LYS A 45 6.19 -2.84 21.68
N GLY A 46 4.91 -2.84 22.06
CA GLY A 46 4.28 -1.75 22.80
C GLY A 46 3.89 -0.55 21.93
N ILE A 47 3.90 -0.71 20.61
CA ILE A 47 3.49 0.34 19.67
C ILE A 47 1.97 0.35 19.56
N GLU A 48 1.36 1.52 19.75
CA GLU A 48 -0.06 1.73 19.48
C GLU A 48 -0.29 1.72 17.96
N VAL A 49 -1.14 0.81 17.49
CA VAL A 49 -1.40 0.62 16.05
C VAL A 49 -2.88 0.79 15.74
N ILE A 50 -3.16 1.78 14.91
CA ILE A 50 -4.46 2.09 14.33
C ILE A 50 -4.49 1.44 12.93
N ILE A 51 -5.47 0.57 12.69
CA ILE A 51 -5.71 0.05 11.33
C ILE A 51 -6.81 0.92 10.73
N ALA A 52 -6.47 1.62 9.65
CA ALA A 52 -7.40 2.50 8.96
C ALA A 52 -8.24 1.71 7.95
N SER A 53 -9.55 1.99 7.93
CA SER A 53 -10.52 1.40 7.02
C SER A 53 -10.91 2.39 5.94
N VAL A 54 -10.79 2.02 4.67
CA VAL A 54 -11.24 2.84 3.54
C VAL A 54 -11.98 1.99 2.51
N PRO A 55 -12.88 2.58 1.70
CA PRO A 55 -13.57 1.86 0.64
C PRO A 55 -12.59 1.09 -0.25
N ALA A 56 -12.79 -0.22 -0.42
CA ALA A 56 -11.85 -1.10 -1.13
C ALA A 56 -11.54 -0.65 -2.58
N SER A 57 -12.41 0.16 -3.18
CA SER A 57 -12.34 0.58 -4.58
C SER A 57 -12.94 1.95 -4.89
N GLY A 58 -12.95 2.84 -3.91
CA GLY A 58 -13.37 4.22 -4.10
C GLY A 58 -12.32 5.05 -4.85
N SER A 59 -12.71 6.28 -5.20
CA SER A 59 -11.77 7.29 -5.70
C SER A 59 -10.76 7.68 -4.61
N ILE A 60 -9.65 8.32 -4.98
CA ILE A 60 -8.67 8.84 -4.00
C ILE A 60 -9.35 9.81 -3.03
N GLU A 61 -10.25 10.66 -3.51
CA GLU A 61 -11.00 11.62 -2.71
C GLU A 61 -11.93 10.93 -1.68
N GLU A 62 -12.72 9.95 -2.13
CA GLU A 62 -13.61 9.18 -1.26
C GLU A 62 -12.82 8.40 -0.20
N ARG A 63 -11.72 7.78 -0.62
CA ARG A 63 -10.84 7.00 0.27
C ARG A 63 -10.11 7.89 1.25
N ALA A 64 -9.64 9.06 0.84
CA ALA A 64 -8.98 10.04 1.70
C ALA A 64 -9.93 10.63 2.75
N ALA A 65 -11.19 10.88 2.37
CA ALA A 65 -12.21 11.34 3.32
C ALA A 65 -12.47 10.27 4.40
N ALA A 66 -12.72 9.03 3.98
CA ALA A 66 -12.90 7.90 4.90
C ALA A 66 -11.65 7.67 5.78
N LEU A 67 -10.45 7.81 5.22
CA LEU A 67 -9.19 7.71 5.96
C LEU A 67 -9.11 8.75 7.08
N GLY A 68 -9.45 9.99 6.77
CA GLY A 68 -9.43 11.09 7.73
C GLY A 68 -10.42 10.89 8.88
N GLU A 69 -11.67 10.53 8.54
CA GLU A 69 -12.72 10.24 9.53
C GLU A 69 -12.34 9.09 10.47
N ASP A 70 -11.81 8.01 9.91
CA ASP A 70 -11.44 6.82 10.68
C ASP A 70 -10.23 7.07 11.59
N ILE A 71 -9.23 7.83 11.13
CA ILE A 71 -8.11 8.28 11.97
C ILE A 71 -8.61 9.19 13.08
N ALA A 72 -9.45 10.19 12.78
CA ALA A 72 -9.97 11.11 13.80
C ALA A 72 -10.73 10.37 14.91
N ALA A 73 -11.53 9.36 14.54
CA ALA A 73 -12.27 8.54 15.48
C ALA A 73 -11.37 7.65 16.36
N LYS A 74 -10.28 7.10 15.80
CA LYS A 74 -9.43 6.11 16.48
C LYS A 74 -8.22 6.70 17.19
N ALA A 75 -7.69 7.83 16.73
CA ALA A 75 -6.50 8.46 17.30
C ALA A 75 -6.78 9.21 18.61
N ASN A 76 -8.05 9.55 18.87
CA ASN A 76 -8.49 10.23 20.09
C ASN A 76 -7.66 11.50 20.39
N GLY A 77 -7.42 12.31 19.35
CA GLY A 77 -6.67 13.57 19.43
C GLY A 77 -5.15 13.44 19.53
N LYS A 78 -4.58 12.24 19.46
CA LYS A 78 -3.13 12.06 19.38
C LYS A 78 -2.62 12.38 17.98
N SER A 79 -1.47 13.03 17.87
CA SER A 79 -0.72 13.10 16.61
C SER A 79 -0.27 11.70 16.18
N VAL A 80 -0.21 11.42 14.89
CA VAL A 80 0.00 10.07 14.33
C VAL A 80 1.10 10.00 13.27
N ASN A 81 1.67 8.82 13.09
CA ASN A 81 2.54 8.47 11.95
C ASN A 81 1.82 7.51 11.01
N ILE A 82 1.71 7.86 9.73
CA ILE A 82 1.04 7.02 8.74
C ILE A 82 2.07 6.16 8.01
N ILE A 83 1.86 4.84 7.98
CA ILE A 83 2.51 3.94 7.04
C ILE A 83 1.47 3.46 6.04
N ALA A 84 1.68 3.82 4.78
CA ALA A 84 0.73 3.58 3.72
C ALA A 84 1.31 2.70 2.62
N HIS A 85 0.51 1.75 2.13
CA HIS A 85 0.92 0.86 1.05
C HIS A 85 0.15 1.15 -0.23
N SER A 86 0.84 1.16 -1.38
CA SER A 86 0.22 1.29 -2.70
C SER A 86 -0.66 2.54 -2.78
N MET A 87 -1.90 2.43 -3.26
CA MET A 87 -2.86 3.55 -3.34
C MET A 87 -3.10 4.27 -2.01
N GLY A 88 -2.92 3.60 -0.85
CA GLY A 88 -3.07 4.22 0.47
C GLY A 88 -2.15 5.42 0.68
N GLY A 89 -0.99 5.46 0.00
CA GLY A 89 -0.08 6.61 0.07
C GLY A 89 -0.61 7.82 -0.70
N LEU A 90 -1.39 7.62 -1.75
CA LEU A 90 -2.08 8.70 -2.45
C LEU A 90 -3.27 9.21 -1.62
N ASP A 91 -4.04 8.29 -1.02
CA ASP A 91 -5.13 8.65 -0.11
C ASP A 91 -4.62 9.53 1.05
N ALA A 92 -3.51 9.11 1.67
CA ALA A 92 -2.90 9.87 2.77
C ALA A 92 -2.38 11.24 2.30
N ARG A 93 -1.72 11.33 1.13
CA ARG A 93 -1.27 12.62 0.58
C ARG A 93 -2.45 13.56 0.32
N PHE A 94 -3.52 13.05 -0.28
CA PHE A 94 -4.73 13.85 -0.52
C PHE A 94 -5.36 14.32 0.79
N MET A 95 -5.51 13.43 1.76
CA MET A 95 -6.04 13.76 3.08
C MET A 95 -5.23 14.87 3.75
N ILE A 96 -3.90 14.73 3.79
CA ILE A 96 -2.99 15.70 4.43
C ILE A 96 -3.04 17.06 3.71
N SER A 97 -2.97 17.06 2.38
CA SER A 97 -2.82 18.28 1.59
C SER A 97 -4.14 19.04 1.39
N ARG A 98 -5.26 18.30 1.23
CA ARG A 98 -6.51 18.86 0.71
C ARG A 98 -7.67 18.81 1.69
N LEU A 99 -7.74 17.78 2.53
CA LEU A 99 -8.88 17.60 3.44
C LEU A 99 -8.59 18.14 4.83
N GLN A 100 -7.36 17.97 5.33
CA GLN A 100 -6.91 18.46 6.64
C GLN A 100 -7.95 18.21 7.75
N PRO A 101 -8.35 16.94 7.96
CA PRO A 101 -9.45 16.63 8.87
C PRO A 101 -9.17 17.17 10.28
N PRO A 102 -10.16 17.79 10.94
CA PRO A 102 -9.97 18.35 12.27
C PRO A 102 -9.62 17.24 13.27
N ASN A 103 -8.77 17.56 14.25
CA ASN A 103 -8.28 16.63 15.28
C ASN A 103 -7.39 15.47 14.76
N VAL A 104 -6.87 15.60 13.53
CA VAL A 104 -5.86 14.69 12.99
C VAL A 104 -4.59 15.49 12.73
N GLU A 105 -3.59 15.31 13.59
CA GLU A 105 -2.25 15.84 13.36
C GLU A 105 -1.36 14.72 12.83
N VAL A 106 -0.92 14.82 11.58
CA VAL A 106 -0.02 13.84 10.97
C VAL A 106 1.42 14.33 11.13
N LEU A 107 2.29 13.56 11.76
CA LEU A 107 3.70 13.91 11.92
C LEU A 107 4.56 13.37 10.78
N SER A 108 4.17 12.23 10.21
CA SER A 108 4.84 11.65 9.06
C SER A 108 3.94 10.78 8.19
N LEU A 109 4.33 10.67 6.92
CA LEU A 109 3.82 9.71 5.96
C LEU A 109 4.97 8.89 5.39
N THR A 110 4.99 7.59 5.68
CA THR A 110 5.88 6.61 5.05
C THR A 110 5.11 5.82 4.00
N THR A 111 5.45 5.99 2.73
CA THR A 111 4.82 5.23 1.63
C THR A 111 5.65 4.01 1.23
N ILE A 112 4.96 2.94 0.84
CA ILE A 112 5.58 1.67 0.43
C ILE A 112 4.94 1.27 -0.89
N ALA A 113 5.73 1.30 -1.96
CA ALA A 113 5.29 0.97 -3.32
C ALA A 113 4.07 1.78 -3.80
N THR A 114 3.94 3.03 -3.37
CA THR A 114 2.87 3.93 -3.82
C THR A 114 3.16 4.48 -5.21
N PRO A 115 2.23 4.45 -6.17
CA PRO A 115 2.47 4.97 -7.52
C PRO A 115 2.40 6.51 -7.56
N HIS A 116 3.39 7.21 -6.99
CA HIS A 116 3.41 8.68 -6.93
C HIS A 116 3.57 9.36 -8.29
N ARG A 117 3.89 8.61 -9.34
CA ARG A 117 3.91 9.07 -10.74
C ARG A 117 2.96 8.24 -11.62
N GLY A 118 2.01 7.55 -11.00
CA GLY A 118 1.12 6.59 -11.65
C GLY A 118 1.82 5.27 -12.02
N SER A 119 1.13 4.43 -12.79
CA SER A 119 1.66 3.15 -13.26
C SER A 119 1.32 2.94 -14.73
N ALA A 120 2.29 2.51 -15.53
CA ALA A 120 2.09 2.09 -16.91
C ALA A 120 1.18 0.86 -17.01
N PHE A 121 1.08 0.06 -15.95
CA PHE A 121 0.06 -0.99 -15.89
C PHE A 121 -1.34 -0.38 -15.77
N ALA A 122 -1.52 0.66 -14.96
CA ALA A 122 -2.79 1.38 -14.89
C ALA A 122 -3.15 2.04 -16.22
N ASP A 123 -2.18 2.65 -16.91
CA ASP A 123 -2.38 3.17 -18.27
C ASP A 123 -2.84 2.06 -19.24
N TYR A 124 -2.19 0.88 -19.20
CA TYR A 124 -2.60 -0.26 -20.01
C TYR A 124 -4.02 -0.76 -19.68
N CYS A 125 -4.43 -0.71 -18.41
CA CYS A 125 -5.79 -1.02 -17.99
C CYS A 125 -6.80 0.02 -18.50
N PHE A 126 -6.40 1.29 -18.53
CA PHE A 126 -7.20 2.44 -18.93
C PHE A 126 -7.40 2.51 -20.46
N ASP A 127 -6.34 2.33 -21.25
CA ASP A 127 -6.31 2.43 -22.71
C ASP A 127 -6.92 1.20 -23.44
N GLU A 128 -8.03 0.65 -22.94
CA GLU A 128 -8.90 -0.29 -23.68
C GLU A 128 -8.36 -1.68 -24.06
N SER A 129 -7.11 -2.05 -23.77
CA SER A 129 -6.55 -3.34 -24.24
C SER A 129 -6.96 -4.57 -23.41
N TRP A 130 -7.34 -4.40 -22.14
CA TRP A 130 -7.64 -5.53 -21.24
C TRP A 130 -9.14 -5.83 -21.12
N TRP A 131 -10.00 -4.80 -21.18
CA TRP A 131 -11.45 -4.96 -20.98
C TRP A 131 -12.17 -5.51 -22.21
N HIS A 132 -11.74 -5.13 -23.42
CA HIS A 132 -12.32 -5.61 -24.69
C HIS A 132 -12.19 -7.14 -24.91
N GLY A 133 -11.25 -7.79 -24.23
CA GLY A 133 -11.10 -9.25 -24.25
C GLY A 133 -11.92 -9.99 -23.20
N MET A 134 -12.62 -9.29 -22.30
CA MET A 134 -13.43 -9.91 -21.26
C MET A 134 -14.92 -9.87 -21.60
N ILE A 135 -15.62 -10.95 -21.26
CA ILE A 135 -17.07 -11.06 -21.45
C ILE A 135 -17.74 -9.93 -20.64
N PRO A 136 -18.68 -9.15 -21.20
CA PRO A 136 -19.38 -8.06 -20.49
C PRO A 136 -19.99 -8.45 -19.13
N GLY A 137 -20.34 -9.73 -18.95
CA GLY A 137 -20.78 -10.27 -17.66
C GLY A 137 -19.67 -10.39 -16.60
N LEU A 138 -18.42 -10.64 -16.99
CA LEU A 138 -17.26 -10.65 -16.09
C LEU A 138 -16.91 -9.23 -15.65
N ILE A 139 -16.97 -8.28 -16.59
CA ILE A 139 -16.83 -6.84 -16.39
C ILE A 139 -17.79 -6.32 -15.31
N LYS A 140 -19.08 -6.70 -15.43
CA LYS A 140 -20.11 -6.36 -14.46
C LYS A 140 -19.86 -7.02 -13.10
N LYS A 141 -19.49 -8.30 -13.07
CA LYS A 141 -19.13 -9.01 -11.82
C LYS A 141 -17.91 -8.41 -11.14
N LEU A 142 -16.90 -7.99 -11.90
CA LEU A 142 -15.70 -7.32 -11.40
C LEU A 142 -16.06 -5.98 -10.77
N ASN A 143 -16.89 -5.16 -11.42
CA ASN A 143 -17.44 -3.94 -10.84
C ASN A 143 -18.28 -4.23 -9.55
N GLU A 144 -19.09 -5.30 -9.55
CA GLU A 144 -19.89 -5.73 -8.39
C GLU A 144 -19.02 -6.22 -7.21
N VAL A 145 -17.82 -6.76 -7.47
CA VAL A 145 -16.83 -7.10 -6.42
C VAL A 145 -15.83 -5.95 -6.16
N GLY A 146 -16.15 -4.74 -6.61
CA GLY A 146 -15.39 -3.53 -6.36
C GLY A 146 -14.25 -3.25 -7.35
N ILE A 147 -13.95 -4.11 -8.32
CA ILE A 147 -12.93 -3.81 -9.35
C ILE A 147 -13.54 -2.86 -10.38
N SER A 148 -13.59 -1.55 -10.05
CA SER A 148 -14.12 -0.50 -10.93
C SER A 148 -13.05 0.06 -11.87
N THR A 149 -13.44 0.45 -13.07
CA THR A 149 -12.56 1.13 -14.03
C THR A 149 -12.06 2.48 -13.49
N GLY A 150 -12.88 3.17 -12.70
CA GLY A 150 -12.54 4.45 -12.07
C GLY A 150 -11.34 4.37 -11.12
N ALA A 151 -11.20 3.28 -10.36
CA ALA A 151 -10.08 3.09 -9.44
C ALA A 151 -8.72 3.00 -10.16
N PHE A 152 -8.68 2.43 -11.37
CA PHE A 152 -7.44 2.38 -12.16
C PHE A 152 -7.17 3.68 -12.91
N THR A 153 -8.21 4.43 -13.31
CA THR A 153 -8.06 5.74 -13.95
C THR A 153 -7.22 6.70 -13.11
N GLN A 154 -7.47 6.76 -11.79
CA GLN A 154 -6.72 7.65 -10.90
C GLN A 154 -5.31 7.14 -10.56
N LEU A 155 -4.94 5.94 -11.01
CA LEU A 155 -3.58 5.41 -10.88
C LEU A 155 -2.78 5.55 -12.18
N THR A 156 -3.37 6.11 -13.24
CA THR A 156 -2.68 6.39 -14.50
C THR A 156 -1.58 7.43 -14.31
N ARG A 157 -0.53 7.36 -15.13
CA ARG A 157 0.57 8.33 -15.10
C ARG A 157 0.08 9.73 -15.47
N LYS A 158 -0.87 9.81 -16.41
CA LYS A 158 -1.49 11.07 -16.82
C LYS A 158 -2.24 11.73 -15.66
N TYR A 159 -3.21 11.04 -15.05
CA TYR A 159 -3.97 11.61 -13.94
C TYR A 159 -3.05 12.01 -12.78
N ILE A 160 -2.10 11.15 -12.40
CA ILE A 160 -1.21 11.46 -11.28
C ILE A 160 -0.29 12.66 -11.58
N GLY A 161 0.26 12.72 -12.79
CA GLY A 161 1.20 13.78 -13.19
C GLY A 161 0.53 15.13 -13.47
N GLU A 162 -0.63 15.13 -14.10
CA GLU A 162 -1.30 16.35 -14.60
C GLU A 162 -2.36 16.88 -13.62
N GLU A 163 -3.04 15.98 -12.88
CA GLU A 163 -4.14 16.37 -11.99
C GLU A 163 -3.76 16.22 -10.52
N PHE A 164 -3.32 15.04 -10.09
CA PHE A 164 -3.13 14.77 -8.66
C PHE A 164 -1.96 15.54 -8.04
N ASN A 165 -0.74 15.38 -8.57
CA ASN A 165 0.47 15.95 -7.97
C ASN A 165 0.48 17.48 -7.95
N PRO A 166 0.11 18.20 -9.03
CA PRO A 166 0.06 19.66 -9.01
C PRO A 166 -0.94 20.21 -7.99
N ASN A 167 -2.02 19.45 -7.75
CA ASN A 167 -3.07 19.83 -6.82
C ASN A 167 -2.87 19.27 -5.41
N THR A 168 -1.86 18.44 -5.16
CA THR A 168 -1.64 17.78 -3.85
C THR A 168 -0.19 18.01 -3.39
N PRO A 169 0.20 19.26 -3.10
CA PRO A 169 1.51 19.58 -2.57
C PRO A 169 1.71 18.97 -1.18
N ASP A 170 2.97 18.69 -0.84
CA ASP A 170 3.34 18.22 0.50
C ASP A 170 3.12 19.34 1.53
N ASP A 171 2.72 18.96 2.75
CA ASP A 171 2.62 19.87 3.90
C ASP A 171 3.99 19.96 4.59
N GLU A 172 4.52 21.17 4.75
CA GLU A 172 5.86 21.40 5.31
C GLU A 172 6.02 20.94 6.77
N SER A 173 4.91 20.80 7.50
CA SER A 173 4.91 20.27 8.88
C SER A 173 5.01 18.74 8.94
N VAL A 174 4.81 18.05 7.82
CA VAL A 174 4.79 16.59 7.74
C VAL A 174 6.08 16.06 7.14
N ARG A 175 6.64 15.00 7.74
CA ARG A 175 7.79 14.29 7.16
C ARG A 175 7.38 13.19 6.21
N TYR A 176 7.91 13.22 4.99
CA TYR A 176 7.62 12.24 3.95
C TYR A 176 8.79 11.28 3.73
N PHE A 177 8.51 9.99 3.81
CA PHE A 177 9.44 8.90 3.54
C PHE A 177 8.85 7.96 2.52
N SER A 178 9.70 7.27 1.76
CA SER A 178 9.23 6.26 0.81
C SER A 178 10.18 5.08 0.63
N TYR A 179 9.58 3.94 0.32
CA TYR A 179 10.27 2.71 -0.06
C TYR A 179 9.70 2.18 -1.38
N GLY A 180 10.59 1.72 -2.25
CA GLY A 180 10.22 0.99 -3.45
C GLY A 180 10.44 -0.50 -3.29
N ALA A 181 9.94 -1.28 -4.25
CA ALA A 181 10.24 -2.70 -4.35
C ALA A 181 10.49 -3.08 -5.82
N ALA A 182 11.31 -4.10 -6.03
CA ALA A 182 11.57 -4.68 -7.33
C ALA A 182 11.63 -6.19 -7.23
N CYS A 183 11.06 -6.90 -8.20
CA CYS A 183 11.16 -8.36 -8.27
C CYS A 183 11.34 -8.85 -9.71
N ASP A 184 11.94 -10.02 -9.86
CA ASP A 184 11.97 -10.74 -11.13
C ASP A 184 10.96 -11.89 -11.09
N PRO A 185 9.76 -11.74 -11.68
CA PRO A 185 8.75 -12.78 -11.63
C PRO A 185 9.15 -13.99 -12.49
N LYS A 186 9.00 -15.19 -11.94
CA LYS A 186 9.12 -16.45 -12.69
C LYS A 186 8.09 -16.51 -13.82
N LEU A 187 8.37 -17.36 -14.83
CA LEU A 187 7.51 -17.58 -16.01
C LEU A 187 6.02 -17.82 -15.70
N TRP A 188 5.71 -18.46 -14.58
CA TRP A 188 4.34 -18.82 -14.16
C TRP A 188 3.69 -17.84 -13.18
N SER A 189 4.31 -16.69 -12.90
CA SER A 189 3.77 -15.70 -11.96
C SER A 189 2.59 -14.94 -12.55
N ALA A 190 1.53 -14.74 -11.76
CA ALA A 190 0.39 -13.89 -12.13
C ALA A 190 0.81 -12.44 -12.45
N PHE A 191 1.91 -11.95 -11.85
CA PHE A 191 2.46 -10.62 -12.11
C PHE A 191 3.34 -10.53 -13.36
N ARG A 192 3.58 -11.62 -14.10
CA ARG A 192 4.52 -11.58 -15.24
C ARG A 192 4.10 -10.57 -16.32
N LYS A 193 2.80 -10.53 -16.65
CA LYS A 193 2.28 -9.64 -17.68
C LYS A 193 2.36 -8.18 -17.24
N SER A 194 1.87 -7.86 -16.05
CA SER A 194 1.90 -6.50 -15.50
C SER A 194 3.34 -6.02 -15.29
N HIS A 195 4.20 -6.86 -14.73
CA HIS A 195 5.64 -6.59 -14.61
C HIS A 195 6.27 -6.29 -15.96
N GLY A 196 6.00 -7.09 -17.00
CA GLY A 196 6.59 -6.87 -18.33
C GLY A 196 6.18 -5.53 -18.95
N ILE A 197 4.94 -5.10 -18.74
CA ILE A 197 4.43 -3.79 -19.19
C ILE A 197 5.18 -2.67 -18.47
N VAL A 198 5.21 -2.70 -17.14
CA VAL A 198 5.91 -1.70 -16.32
C VAL A 198 7.40 -1.70 -16.62
N GLN A 199 8.03 -2.86 -16.74
CA GLN A 199 9.45 -3.00 -17.04
C GLN A 199 9.83 -2.36 -18.37
N LYS A 200 8.97 -2.48 -19.38
CA LYS A 200 9.22 -1.90 -20.72
C LYS A 200 9.14 -0.38 -20.71
N VAL A 201 8.29 0.20 -19.87
CA VAL A 201 7.97 1.64 -19.88
C VAL A 201 8.69 2.42 -18.79
N GLU A 202 8.81 1.86 -17.59
CA GLU A 202 9.28 2.53 -16.37
C GLU A 202 10.49 1.84 -15.72
N GLY A 203 10.85 0.62 -16.13
CA GLY A 203 12.01 -0.10 -15.61
C GLY A 203 11.72 -0.98 -14.37
N PRO A 204 12.70 -1.16 -13.46
CA PRO A 204 12.57 -2.07 -12.32
C PRO A 204 11.29 -1.81 -11.51
N ASN A 205 10.56 -2.88 -11.18
CA ASN A 205 9.23 -2.77 -10.57
C ASN A 205 8.86 -4.00 -9.74
N ASP A 206 7.84 -3.85 -8.89
CA ASP A 206 7.34 -4.88 -8.00
C ASP A 206 6.22 -5.76 -8.60
N GLY A 207 5.97 -5.59 -9.91
CA GLY A 207 4.89 -6.21 -10.65
C GLY A 207 3.71 -5.29 -10.93
N LEU A 208 3.56 -4.16 -10.23
CA LEU A 208 2.48 -3.19 -10.45
C LEU A 208 2.97 -1.74 -10.46
N VAL A 209 3.98 -1.41 -9.65
CA VAL A 209 4.51 -0.05 -9.50
C VAL A 209 6.02 -0.07 -9.71
N SER A 210 6.50 0.87 -10.52
CA SER A 210 7.93 1.04 -10.75
C SER A 210 8.65 1.60 -9.52
N VAL A 211 9.92 1.25 -9.38
CA VAL A 211 10.78 1.82 -8.34
C VAL A 211 10.79 3.35 -8.45
N GLU A 212 10.84 3.89 -9.67
CA GLU A 212 10.84 5.34 -9.89
C GLU A 212 9.53 6.01 -9.50
N SER A 213 8.39 5.41 -9.86
CA SER A 213 7.09 5.91 -9.42
C SER A 213 6.92 5.84 -7.90
N SER A 214 7.57 4.90 -7.22
CA SER A 214 7.52 4.77 -5.75
C SER A 214 8.26 5.85 -4.96
N ARG A 215 9.15 6.62 -5.59
CA ARG A 215 10.00 7.60 -4.88
C ARG A 215 9.21 8.86 -4.51
N TRP A 216 9.16 9.19 -3.24
CA TRP A 216 8.57 10.44 -2.72
C TRP A 216 9.23 10.90 -1.42
N GLY A 217 9.33 12.22 -1.21
CA GLY A 217 10.05 12.78 -0.07
C GLY A 217 11.46 12.19 0.08
N THR A 218 11.83 11.80 1.30
CA THR A 218 13.09 11.12 1.56
C THR A 218 12.99 9.63 1.20
N TYR A 219 13.55 9.25 0.05
CA TYR A 219 13.60 7.85 -0.38
C TYR A 219 14.59 7.04 0.47
N LYS A 220 14.07 6.04 1.21
CA LYS A 220 14.85 5.24 2.16
C LYS A 220 15.44 3.97 1.54
N GLY A 221 14.90 3.48 0.42
CA GLY A 221 15.53 2.39 -0.35
C GLY A 221 14.57 1.53 -1.16
N THR A 222 15.15 0.57 -1.88
CA THR A 222 14.43 -0.40 -2.71
C THR A 222 14.56 -1.82 -2.13
N LEU A 223 13.42 -2.48 -1.92
CA LEU A 223 13.36 -3.88 -1.50
C LEU A 223 13.56 -4.81 -2.70
N VAL A 224 14.67 -5.54 -2.74
CA VAL A 224 15.05 -6.40 -3.87
C VAL A 224 14.46 -7.81 -3.72
N GLY A 225 13.89 -8.33 -4.80
CA GLY A 225 13.24 -9.65 -4.84
C GLY A 225 11.88 -9.67 -4.15
N VAL A 226 11.22 -8.52 -4.03
CA VAL A 226 9.95 -8.34 -3.31
C VAL A 226 8.89 -7.86 -4.30
N SER A 227 7.82 -8.63 -4.45
CA SER A 227 6.66 -8.24 -5.26
C SER A 227 5.67 -7.40 -4.44
N HIS A 228 4.73 -6.74 -5.13
CA HIS A 228 3.72 -5.89 -4.51
C HIS A 228 2.90 -6.61 -3.40
N LEU A 229 2.65 -7.92 -3.53
CA LEU A 229 1.96 -8.71 -2.49
C LEU A 229 2.86 -9.23 -1.37
N ASP A 230 4.18 -9.33 -1.60
CA ASP A 230 5.13 -9.74 -0.56
C ASP A 230 5.23 -8.68 0.53
N LEU A 231 5.04 -7.40 0.17
CA LEU A 231 5.06 -6.24 1.07
C LEU A 231 4.04 -6.36 2.21
N ILE A 232 2.86 -6.92 1.92
CA ILE A 232 1.79 -7.13 2.90
C ILE A 232 1.71 -8.58 3.40
N ASN A 233 2.76 -9.40 3.16
CA ASN A 233 2.89 -10.77 3.64
C ASN A 233 1.83 -11.75 3.08
N TRP A 234 1.31 -11.51 1.86
CA TRP A 234 0.17 -12.25 1.30
C TRP A 234 0.49 -13.52 0.52
N THR A 235 1.66 -13.59 -0.11
CA THR A 235 2.16 -14.74 -0.89
C THR A 235 2.42 -16.02 -0.07
N ASN A 236 2.19 -15.98 1.24
CA ASN A 236 2.83 -16.85 2.23
C ASN A 236 1.98 -18.01 2.80
N ARG A 237 0.84 -18.44 2.22
CA ARG A 237 0.13 -19.64 2.76
C ARG A 237 0.33 -20.91 1.93
N LEU A 238 0.01 -20.88 0.63
CA LEU A 238 0.21 -22.02 -0.26
C LEU A 238 1.70 -22.28 -0.54
N ARG A 239 2.48 -21.19 -0.62
CA ARG A 239 3.93 -21.21 -0.84
C ARG A 239 4.69 -21.66 0.42
N TRP A 240 4.21 -21.32 1.61
CA TRP A 240 4.75 -21.76 2.91
C TRP A 240 4.66 -23.28 3.08
N LEU A 241 3.52 -23.87 2.72
CA LEU A 241 3.31 -25.32 2.78
C LEU A 241 4.23 -26.09 1.83
N VAL A 242 4.49 -25.54 0.64
CA VAL A 242 5.43 -26.12 -0.35
C VAL A 242 6.90 -25.88 0.02
N TRP A 243 7.20 -24.81 0.78
CA TRP A 243 8.57 -24.44 1.15
C TRP A 243 9.11 -25.13 2.39
N GLU A 244 8.25 -25.36 3.39
CA GLU A 244 8.58 -26.18 4.55
C GLU A 244 8.96 -27.61 4.11
N LEU A 245 8.37 -28.09 3.01
CA LEU A 245 8.70 -29.36 2.36
C LEU A 245 9.97 -29.32 1.48
N THR A 246 10.42 -28.14 1.01
CA THR A 246 11.50 -28.03 0.00
C THR A 246 12.77 -27.30 0.48
N GLY A 247 12.83 -26.85 1.74
CA GLY A 247 14.05 -26.29 2.34
C GLY A 247 14.51 -24.94 1.77
N ASN A 248 13.65 -24.20 1.06
CA ASN A 248 14.01 -22.89 0.49
C ASN A 248 13.98 -21.77 1.55
N VAL A 249 15.06 -21.00 1.63
CA VAL A 249 15.23 -19.89 2.58
C VAL A 249 14.48 -18.63 2.12
N ARG A 250 13.72 -17.99 3.02
CA ARG A 250 13.05 -16.70 2.80
C ARG A 250 14.08 -15.62 2.42
N LYS A 251 13.84 -14.86 1.34
CA LYS A 251 14.66 -13.68 1.01
C LYS A 251 14.16 -12.37 1.65
N PHE A 252 12.87 -12.27 2.01
CA PHE A 252 12.29 -11.06 2.61
C PHE A 252 11.36 -11.40 3.80
N ASN A 253 11.38 -10.54 4.82
CA ASN A 253 10.54 -10.64 6.01
C ASN A 253 9.80 -9.31 6.23
N ALA A 254 8.53 -9.26 5.81
CA ALA A 254 7.69 -8.07 5.96
C ALA A 254 7.59 -7.63 7.43
N ILE A 255 7.47 -8.55 8.40
CA ILE A 255 7.40 -8.19 9.83
C ILE A 255 8.66 -7.43 10.26
N ALA A 256 9.84 -7.93 9.90
CA ALA A 256 11.09 -7.26 10.22
C ALA A 256 11.18 -5.87 9.56
N PHE A 257 10.69 -5.75 8.32
CA PHE A 257 10.66 -4.47 7.60
C PHE A 257 9.75 -3.43 8.27
N TYR A 258 8.53 -3.77 8.68
CA TYR A 258 7.67 -2.82 9.39
C TYR A 258 8.21 -2.46 10.78
N LEU A 259 8.89 -3.38 11.46
CA LEU A 259 9.60 -3.07 12.70
C LEU A 259 10.76 -2.12 12.47
N ASP A 260 11.50 -2.27 11.37
CA ASP A 260 12.59 -1.35 10.99
C ASP A 260 12.07 0.05 10.63
N ILE A 261 10.90 0.16 9.97
CA ILE A 261 10.23 1.45 9.78
C ILE A 261 9.86 2.08 11.12
N ALA A 262 9.30 1.31 12.05
CA ALA A 262 8.98 1.84 13.38
C ALA A 262 10.24 2.32 14.13
N ASP A 263 11.34 1.58 14.04
CA ASP A 263 12.63 1.98 14.63
C ASP A 263 13.18 3.24 13.97
N MET A 264 13.04 3.38 12.64
CA MET A 264 13.39 4.58 11.89
C MET A 264 12.57 5.79 12.38
N LEU A 265 11.24 5.66 12.47
CA LEU A 265 10.37 6.72 12.98
C LEU A 265 10.79 7.16 14.39
N ALA A 266 11.05 6.19 15.28
CA ALA A 266 11.49 6.49 16.64
C ALA A 266 12.82 7.28 16.69
N LYS A 267 13.79 6.93 15.84
CA LYS A 267 15.09 7.63 15.74
C LYS A 267 14.96 9.04 15.16
N GLU A 268 13.99 9.23 14.29
CA GLU A 268 13.61 10.52 13.72
C GLU A 268 12.82 11.38 14.75
N GLY A 269 12.53 10.85 15.94
CA GLY A 269 11.79 11.55 17.00
C GLY A 269 10.28 11.57 16.78
N LEU A 270 9.77 10.65 15.95
CA LEU A 270 8.35 10.44 15.64
C LEU A 270 7.72 9.39 16.55
#